data_AF-A0A3B9XFU2-F1
#
_entry.id   AF-A0A3B9XFU2-F1
#
_cell.length_a   1.000
_cell.length_b   1.000
_cell.length_c   1.000
_cell.angle_alpha   90.00
_cell.angle_beta   90.00
_cell.angle_gamma   90.00
#
_symmetry.space_group_name_H-M   'P 1'
#
loop_
_entity.id
_entity.type
_entity.pdbx_description
1 polymer ?
#
loop_
_entity_poly.entity_id
_entity_poly.type
_entity_poly.pdbx_seq_one_letter_code
_entity_poly.pdbx_strand_id
1 'polypeptide(L)' 'MNVNDSERMMTLLEMMNYSPALSPDQADLIIVNSCSIREKPVHKVHSEVGRYR' A
#
# COMPACT_ATOMS: atom_id res chain seq x y z
N MET A 1 -9.21 -0.01 8.42
CA MET A 1 -8.53 -1.04 7.62
C MET A 1 -7.97 -2.05 8.59
N ASN A 2 -8.05 -3.33 8.25
CA ASN A 2 -7.68 -4.41 9.15
C ASN A 2 -6.20 -4.73 8.96
N VAL A 3 -5.44 -4.78 10.05
CA VAL A 3 -4.03 -5.19 10.08
C VAL A 3 -3.85 -6.54 9.36
N ASN A 4 -4.83 -7.44 9.50
CA ASN A 4 -4.88 -8.73 8.82
C ASN A 4 -4.84 -8.64 7.28
N ASP A 5 -5.45 -7.61 6.68
CA ASP A 5 -5.42 -7.47 5.21
C ASP A 5 -4.01 -7.12 4.74
N SER A 6 -3.33 -6.23 5.47
CA SER A 6 -1.95 -5.84 5.20
C SER A 6 -0.97 -7.01 5.41
N GLU A 7 -1.16 -7.83 6.46
CA GLU A 7 -0.35 -9.02 6.69
C GLU A 7 -0.49 -10.05 5.58
N ARG A 8 -1.72 -10.33 5.13
CA ARG A 8 -1.96 -11.23 3.99
C ARG A 8 -1.31 -10.73 2.71
N MET A 9 -1.41 -9.42 2.45
CA MET A 9 -0.73 -8.81 1.30
C MET A 9 0.79 -8.99 1.38
N MET A 10 1.39 -8.83 2.57
CA MET A 10 2.83 -9.02 2.77
C MET A 10 3.26 -10.46 2.44
N THR A 11 2.52 -11.47 2.94
CA THR A 11 2.82 -12.87 2.63
C THR A 11 2.75 -13.17 1.13
N LEU A 12 1.76 -12.63 0.42
CA LEU A 12 1.65 -12.80 -1.04
C LEU A 12 2.81 -12.16 -1.79
N LEU A 13 3.25 -10.98 -1.35
CA LEU A 13 4.39 -10.27 -1.94
C LEU A 13 5.70 -11.04 -1.72
N GLU A 14 5.91 -11.59 -0.52
CA GLU A 14 7.06 -12.45 -0.23
C GLU A 14 7.09 -13.67 -1.15
N MET A 15 5.94 -14.32 -1.39
CA MET A 15 5.83 -15.44 -2.35
C MET A 15 6.17 -15.05 -3.79
N MET A 16 6.07 -13.76 -4.13
CA MET A 16 6.44 -13.19 -5.42
C MET A 16 7.88 -12.64 -5.44
N ASN A 17 8.70 -12.94 -4.43
CA ASN A 17 10.07 -12.47 -4.23
C ASN A 17 10.21 -10.96 -4.00
N TYR A 18 9.16 -10.27 -3.56
CA TYR A 18 9.29 -8.92 -3.04
C TYR A 18 9.78 -8.93 -1.59
N SER A 19 10.53 -7.91 -1.21
CA SER A 19 10.97 -7.66 0.16
C SER A 19 10.52 -6.27 0.62
N PRO A 20 10.35 -6.05 1.94
CA PRO A 20 10.08 -4.72 2.46
C PRO A 20 11.23 -3.75 2.14
N ALA A 21 10.91 -2.63 1.49
CA ALA A 21 11.85 -1.54 1.28
C ALA A 21 12.06 -0.75 2.58
N LEU A 22 13.28 -0.23 2.79
CA LEU A 22 13.60 0.60 3.95
C LEU A 22 12.99 2.01 3.85
N SER A 23 12.74 2.46 2.63
CA SER A 23 12.11 3.75 2.34
C SER A 23 11.33 3.71 1.02
N PRO A 24 10.32 4.58 0.84
CA PRO A 24 9.51 4.59 -0.38
C PRO A 24 10.29 4.87 -1.67
N ASP A 25 11.39 5.63 -1.59
CA ASP A 25 12.28 5.95 -2.71
C ASP A 25 13.11 4.75 -3.21
N GLN A 26 13.24 3.70 -2.40
CA GLN A 26 13.92 2.45 -2.75
C GLN A 26 12.94 1.35 -3.20
N ALA A 27 11.63 1.64 -3.20
CA ALA A 27 10.62 0.64 -3.50
C ALA A 27 10.33 0.55 -5.00
N ASP A 28 10.41 -0.67 -5.55
CA ASP A 28 9.95 -0.96 -6.91
C ASP A 28 8.41 -0.96 -7.01
N LEU A 29 7.72 -1.13 -5.87
CA LEU A 29 6.27 -1.20 -5.76
C LEU A 29 5.79 -0.53 -4.47
N ILE A 30 4.82 0.38 -4.59
CA ILE A 30 4.12 1.01 -3.47
C ILE A 30 2.65 0.63 -3.52
N ILE A 31 2.12 0.08 -2.41
CA ILE A 31 0.70 -0.27 -2.29
C ILE A 31 0.02 0.66 -1.29
N VAL A 32 -0.96 1.42 -1.78
CA VAL A 32 -1.83 2.25 -0.94
C VAL A 32 -3.14 1.51 -0.71
N ASN A 33 -3.23 0.77 0.39
CA ASN A 33 -4.48 0.13 0.80
C ASN A 33 -5.41 1.19 1.42
N SER A 34 -6.69 1.24 0.99
CA SER A 34 -7.69 2.17 1.49
C SER A 34 -9.10 1.59 1.38
N CYS A 35 -10.03 2.13 2.15
CA CYS A 35 -11.43 1.74 2.13
C CYS A 35 -12.16 2.39 0.96
N SER A 36 -12.66 1.58 0.01
CA SER A 36 -13.35 2.05 -1.20
C SER A 36 -14.77 2.56 -0.96
N ILE A 37 -15.41 2.17 0.15
CA ILE A 37 -16.82 2.51 0.43
C ILE A 37 -16.98 3.78 1.27
N ARG A 38 -15.88 4.42 1.70
CA ARG A 38 -15.91 5.65 2.49
C ARG A 38 -15.32 6.79 1.65
N GLU A 39 -16.08 7.86 1.49
CA GLU A 39 -15.74 8.99 0.63
C GLU A 39 -14.47 9.74 1.07
N LYS A 40 -14.27 9.95 2.38
CA LYS A 40 -13.08 10.62 2.92
C LYS A 40 -11.76 9.87 2.67
N PRO A 41 -11.66 8.55 2.89
CA PRO A 41 -10.49 7.75 2.50
C PRO A 41 -10.16 7.78 1.00
N VAL A 42 -11.14 7.85 0.11
CA VAL A 42 -10.90 7.94 -1.34
C VAL A 42 -10.11 9.20 -1.70
N HIS A 43 -10.51 10.36 -1.17
CA HIS A 43 -9.76 11.60 -1.39
C HIS A 43 -8.32 11.53 -0.86
N LYS A 44 -8.10 10.89 0.29
CA LYS A 44 -6.75 10.72 0.85
C LYS A 44 -5.85 9.85 -0.01
N VAL A 45 -6.38 8.81 -0.65
CA VAL A 45 -5.61 7.96 -1.57
C VAL A 45 -5.07 8.76 -2.74
N HIS A 46 -5.90 9.62 -3.34
CA HIS A 46 -5.46 10.44 -4.47
C HIS A 46 -4.29 11.36 -4.09
N SER A 47 -4.32 11.96 -2.89
CA SER A 47 -3.21 12.77 -2.38
C SER A 47 -1.95 11.94 -2.10
N GLU A 48 -2.09 10.76 -1.50
CA GLU A 48 -0.94 9.88 -1.20
C GLU A 48 -0.30 9.31 -2.47
N VAL A 49 -1.11 8.90 -3.46
CA VAL A 49 -0.59 8.48 -4.79
C VAL A 49 0.15 9.63 -5.47
N GLY A 50 -0.32 10.87 -5.33
CA GLY A 50 0.38 12.05 -5.84
C GLY A 50 1.74 12.33 -5.20
N ARG A 51 2.01 11.82 -3.98
CA ARG A 51 3.30 12.00 -3.29
C ARG A 51 4.40 11.08 -3.82
N TYR A 52 4.03 9.94 -4.41
CA TYR A 52 4.96 8.91 -4.88
C TYR A 52 5.02 8.79 -6.43
N ARG A 53 4.50 9.80 -7.14
CA ARG A 53 4.60 9.93 -8.59
C ARG A 53 5.77 10.80 -9.03
#